data_AF-A0A182SPE5-F1
#
_entry.id   AF-A0A182SPE5-F1
#
_cell.length_a   1.000
_cell.length_b   1.000
_cell.length_c   1.000
_cell.angle_alpha   90.00
_cell.angle_beta   90.00
_cell.angle_gamma   90.00
#
_symmetry.space_group_name_H-M   'P 1'
#
loop_
_entity.id
_entity.type
_entity.pdbx_description
1 polymer ?
#
loop_
_entity_poly.entity_id
_entity_poly.type
_entity_poly.pdbx_seq_one_letter_code
_entity_poly.pdbx_strand_id
1 'polypeptide(L)'
;LMILDRRQRQTFLSQFQQICDEGQFGKSTWTIDLCYVLKDFNVPHKYLTKTLGANPNHRVNDYYKSYTLDMLRVNNKFRYAEQNGVDVKQCTVNYRFLIDHLGTYGNIILLISASLLYCDLCKFNKLPCELRSCLSITPTYMGHYIVLCGYNKRLQKFMYRNPACKDKVCYIPYQALDKARKANGTDEDIILLYDKATT
;
A
#
# COMPACT_ATOMS: atom_id res chain seq x y z
N LEU A 1 -5.90 -12.66 -1.84
CA LEU A 1 -6.09 -11.21 -2.10
C LEU A 1 -7.49 -10.80 -1.67
N MET A 2 -7.61 -9.81 -0.79
CA MET A 2 -8.84 -9.47 -0.06
C MET A 2 -9.81 -8.56 -0.85
N ILE A 3 -9.44 -8.12 -2.05
CA ILE A 3 -10.19 -7.13 -2.86
C ILE A 3 -10.82 -7.77 -4.10
N LEU A 4 -10.19 -8.81 -4.65
CA LEU A 4 -10.69 -9.53 -5.81
C LEU A 4 -11.81 -10.49 -5.41
N ASP A 5 -12.83 -10.59 -6.27
CA ASP A 5 -13.87 -11.62 -6.15
C ASP A 5 -13.27 -13.03 -6.31
N ARG A 6 -14.07 -14.07 -6.05
CA ARG A 6 -13.58 -15.45 -6.04
C ARG A 6 -12.98 -15.87 -7.39
N ARG A 7 -13.61 -15.49 -8.51
CA ARG A 7 -13.17 -15.87 -9.86
C ARG A 7 -11.91 -15.12 -10.23
N GLN A 8 -11.91 -13.81 -10.04
CA GLN A 8 -10.74 -12.95 -10.25
C GLN A 8 -9.55 -13.40 -9.42
N ARG A 9 -9.77 -13.76 -8.15
CA ARG A 9 -8.72 -14.29 -7.27
C ARG A 9 -8.13 -15.59 -7.80
N GLN A 10 -8.98 -16.50 -8.30
CA GLN A 10 -8.50 -17.76 -8.87
C GLN A 10 -7.66 -17.50 -10.12
N THR A 11 -8.12 -16.62 -11.01
CA THR A 11 -7.36 -16.18 -12.19
C THR A 11 -6.01 -15.59 -11.79
N PHE A 12 -6.00 -14.62 -10.87
CA PHE A 12 -4.77 -14.00 -10.37
C PHE A 12 -3.78 -15.02 -9.83
N LEU A 13 -4.24 -15.98 -9.02
CA LEU A 13 -3.36 -16.99 -8.44
C LEU A 13 -2.82 -17.95 -9.51
N SER A 14 -3.65 -18.34 -10.50
CA SER A 14 -3.21 -19.23 -11.58
C SER A 14 -2.24 -18.57 -12.57
N GLN A 15 -2.35 -17.25 -12.75
CA GLN A 15 -1.57 -16.48 -13.73
C GLN A 15 -0.52 -15.57 -13.06
N PHE A 16 -0.25 -15.76 -11.76
CA PHE A 16 0.56 -14.84 -10.98
C PHE A 16 1.93 -14.55 -11.61
N GLN A 17 2.62 -15.59 -12.08
CA GLN A 17 3.93 -15.44 -12.71
C GLN A 17 3.83 -14.62 -14.01
N GLN A 18 2.85 -14.94 -14.87
CA GLN A 18 2.61 -14.22 -16.11
C GLN A 18 2.31 -12.73 -15.85
N ILE A 19 1.47 -12.42 -14.86
CA ILE A 19 1.15 -11.03 -14.48
C ILE A 19 2.42 -10.28 -14.03
N CYS A 20 3.28 -10.93 -13.25
CA CYS A 20 4.55 -10.36 -12.81
C CYS A 20 5.54 -10.12 -13.97
N ASP A 21 5.56 -11.03 -14.95
CA ASP A 21 6.44 -10.98 -16.12
C ASP A 21 5.99 -9.90 -17.11
N GLU A 22 4.69 -9.87 -17.45
CA GLU A 22 4.09 -8.83 -18.30
C GLU A 22 4.19 -7.44 -17.67
N GLY A 23 4.00 -7.36 -16.35
CA GLY A 23 4.16 -6.12 -15.58
C GLY A 23 5.63 -5.70 -15.38
N GLN A 24 6.59 -6.58 -15.69
CA GLN A 24 8.04 -6.38 -15.55
C GLN A 24 8.50 -5.97 -14.15
N PHE A 25 7.71 -6.26 -13.11
CA PHE A 25 8.03 -5.89 -11.74
C PHE A 25 8.60 -7.05 -10.92
N GLY A 26 8.44 -8.31 -11.36
CA GLY A 26 9.05 -9.48 -10.74
C GLY A 26 8.92 -9.51 -9.21
N LYS A 27 10.05 -9.30 -8.50
CA LYS A 27 10.12 -9.23 -7.02
C LYS A 27 10.25 -7.79 -6.46
N SER A 28 10.26 -6.78 -7.33
CA SER A 28 10.41 -5.35 -7.02
C SER A 28 9.11 -4.60 -7.36
N THR A 29 8.07 -4.88 -6.57
CA THR A 29 6.73 -4.29 -6.76
C THR A 29 6.66 -2.87 -6.20
N TRP A 30 6.29 -1.91 -7.03
CA TRP A 30 5.97 -0.53 -6.65
C TRP A 30 4.46 -0.31 -6.64
N THR A 31 3.97 0.71 -5.93
CA THR A 31 2.52 0.95 -5.82
C THR A 31 1.87 1.17 -7.18
N ILE A 32 2.57 1.83 -8.12
CA ILE A 32 2.07 2.02 -9.48
C ILE A 32 1.89 0.69 -10.21
N ASP A 33 2.70 -0.34 -9.94
CA ASP A 33 2.51 -1.67 -10.53
C ASP A 33 1.21 -2.31 -10.04
N LEU A 34 0.91 -2.18 -8.75
CA LEU A 34 -0.35 -2.65 -8.18
C LEU A 34 -1.54 -1.95 -8.83
N CYS A 35 -1.44 -0.66 -9.15
CA CYS A 35 -2.51 0.07 -9.83
C CYS A 35 -2.77 -0.50 -11.24
N TYR A 36 -1.72 -0.81 -12.01
CA TYR A 36 -1.88 -1.47 -13.31
C TYR A 36 -2.52 -2.85 -13.18
N VAL A 37 -2.11 -3.65 -12.18
CA VAL A 37 -2.76 -4.94 -11.90
C VAL A 37 -4.24 -4.75 -11.55
N LEU A 38 -4.58 -3.80 -10.67
CA LEU A 38 -5.97 -3.50 -10.34
C LEU A 38 -6.79 -3.06 -11.56
N LYS A 39 -6.19 -2.27 -12.45
CA LYS A 39 -6.78 -1.85 -13.73
C LYS A 39 -7.08 -3.06 -14.62
N ASP A 40 -6.14 -3.99 -14.77
CA ASP A 40 -6.33 -5.20 -15.59
C ASP A 40 -7.43 -6.11 -15.04
N PHE A 41 -7.67 -6.08 -13.73
CA PHE A 41 -8.78 -6.77 -13.06
C PHE A 41 -10.08 -5.94 -12.99
N ASN A 42 -10.16 -4.79 -13.68
CA ASN A 42 -11.31 -3.88 -13.67
C ASN A 42 -11.76 -3.52 -12.25
N VAL A 43 -10.81 -3.27 -11.35
CA VAL A 43 -11.09 -2.75 -10.01
C VAL A 43 -11.03 -1.23 -10.07
N PRO A 44 -12.16 -0.50 -9.87
CA PRO A 44 -12.14 0.96 -9.89
C PRO A 44 -11.28 1.50 -8.75
N HIS A 45 -10.29 2.33 -9.09
CA HIS A 45 -9.35 2.86 -8.09
C HIS A 45 -8.78 4.23 -8.48
N LYS A 46 -8.23 4.92 -7.47
CA LYS A 46 -7.46 6.16 -7.61
C LYS A 46 -6.20 6.05 -6.77
N TYR A 47 -5.05 6.37 -7.36
CA TYR A 47 -3.77 6.36 -6.68
C TYR A 47 -3.39 7.76 -6.22
N LEU A 48 -3.18 7.93 -4.91
CA LEU A 48 -2.62 9.15 -4.33
C LEU A 48 -1.19 8.86 -3.86
N THR A 49 -0.27 9.79 -4.12
CA THR A 49 1.11 9.71 -3.65
C THR A 49 1.68 11.11 -3.41
N LYS A 50 2.68 11.23 -2.54
CA LYS A 50 3.47 12.45 -2.37
C LYS A 50 4.49 12.65 -3.49
N THR A 51 4.97 11.56 -4.10
CA THR A 51 6.06 11.59 -5.07
C THR A 51 5.63 10.93 -6.39
N LEU A 52 5.68 11.69 -7.48
CA LEU A 52 5.49 11.11 -8.81
C LEU A 52 6.80 10.52 -9.33
N GLY A 53 6.76 9.28 -9.78
CA GLY A 53 7.94 8.57 -10.25
C GLY A 53 8.84 8.03 -9.14
N ALA A 54 9.95 7.43 -9.54
CA ALA A 54 10.97 6.99 -8.61
C ALA A 54 11.75 8.19 -8.07
N ASN A 55 11.73 8.38 -6.74
CA ASN A 55 12.40 9.50 -6.09
C ASN A 55 13.93 9.42 -6.28
N PRO A 56 14.57 10.38 -6.98
CA PRO A 56 15.99 10.33 -7.30
C PRO A 56 16.90 10.54 -6.07
N ASN A 57 16.35 10.97 -4.92
CA ASN A 57 17.11 11.24 -3.70
C ASN A 57 17.36 9.98 -2.84
N HIS A 58 16.76 8.84 -3.18
CA HIS A 58 17.03 7.54 -2.53
C HIS A 58 18.24 6.81 -3.15
N ARG A 59 19.32 7.54 -3.46
CA ARG A 59 20.58 6.94 -3.93
C ARG A 59 21.33 6.34 -2.74
N VAL A 60 21.28 5.02 -2.60
CA VAL A 60 22.19 4.27 -1.74
C VAL A 60 23.14 3.48 -2.66
N ASN A 61 24.39 3.93 -2.73
CA ASN A 61 25.62 3.33 -3.28
C ASN A 61 25.54 2.25 -4.39
N ASP A 62 26.17 2.57 -5.52
CA ASP A 62 27.04 1.76 -6.42
C ASP A 62 26.72 0.30 -6.81
N TYR A 63 25.50 -0.21 -6.62
CA TYR A 63 25.15 -1.57 -7.03
C TYR A 63 23.87 -1.67 -7.87
N TYR A 64 23.78 -0.98 -9.01
CA TYR A 64 22.47 -0.81 -9.65
C TYR A 64 22.43 -0.85 -11.19
N LYS A 65 22.38 -2.07 -11.73
CA LYS A 65 21.72 -2.34 -13.04
C LYS A 65 20.21 -2.51 -12.90
N SER A 66 19.71 -3.09 -11.78
CA SER A 66 18.28 -3.34 -11.55
C SER A 66 17.46 -2.09 -11.22
N TYR A 67 18.01 -1.17 -10.40
CA TYR A 67 17.32 0.08 -10.04
C TYR A 67 17.16 1.01 -11.23
N THR A 68 18.11 1.02 -12.17
CA THR A 68 17.95 1.80 -13.41
C THR A 68 16.76 1.28 -14.24
N LEU A 69 16.58 -0.04 -14.33
CA LEU A 69 15.43 -0.65 -15.03
C LEU A 69 14.12 -0.40 -14.29
N ASP A 70 14.10 -0.56 -12.96
CA ASP A 70 12.93 -0.27 -12.13
C ASP A 70 12.54 1.21 -12.22
N MET A 71 13.50 2.13 -12.13
CA MET A 71 13.25 3.57 -12.29
C MET A 71 12.66 3.89 -13.66
N LEU A 72 13.23 3.35 -14.74
CA LEU A 72 12.70 3.56 -16.09
C LEU A 72 11.26 3.05 -16.21
N ARG A 73 11.00 1.82 -15.75
CA ARG A 73 9.67 1.21 -15.73
C ARG A 73 8.67 2.04 -14.93
N VAL A 74 9.01 2.37 -13.69
CA VAL A 74 8.15 3.14 -12.77
C VAL A 74 7.87 4.52 -13.35
N ASN A 75 8.89 5.24 -13.79
CA ASN A 75 8.73 6.57 -14.37
C ASN A 75 7.89 6.54 -15.65
N ASN A 76 8.06 5.53 -16.51
CA ASN A 76 7.21 5.35 -17.69
C ASN A 76 5.75 5.06 -17.31
N LYS A 77 5.51 4.20 -16.32
CA LYS A 77 4.15 3.93 -15.82
C LYS A 77 3.48 5.18 -15.27
N PHE A 78 4.19 6.02 -14.51
CA PHE A 78 3.65 7.32 -14.08
C PHE A 78 3.39 8.25 -15.26
N ARG A 79 4.33 8.37 -16.19
CA ARG A 79 4.23 9.25 -17.37
C ARG A 79 3.01 8.93 -18.24
N TYR A 80 2.70 7.65 -18.40
CA TYR A 80 1.62 7.17 -19.26
C TYR A 80 0.39 6.68 -18.47
N ALA A 81 0.30 6.98 -17.16
CA ALA A 81 -0.75 6.44 -16.29
C ALA A 81 -2.15 6.78 -16.81
N GLU A 82 -2.42 8.07 -17.06
CA GLU A 82 -3.71 8.55 -17.56
C GLU A 82 -4.08 7.92 -18.90
N GLN A 83 -3.13 7.87 -19.84
CA GLN A 83 -3.33 7.24 -21.16
C GLN A 83 -3.64 5.74 -21.07
N ASN A 84 -3.19 5.08 -20.00
CA ASN A 84 -3.45 3.67 -19.73
C ASN A 84 -4.65 3.45 -18.79
N GLY A 85 -5.42 4.50 -18.45
CA GLY A 85 -6.60 4.39 -17.59
C GLY A 85 -6.27 4.20 -16.11
N VAL A 86 -5.09 4.62 -15.65
CA VAL A 86 -4.71 4.66 -14.23
C VAL A 86 -4.74 6.10 -13.74
N ASP A 87 -5.69 6.42 -12.86
CA ASP A 87 -5.85 7.76 -12.29
C ASP A 87 -4.89 7.96 -11.11
N VAL A 88 -3.92 8.87 -11.28
CA VAL A 88 -2.88 9.19 -10.30
C VAL A 88 -2.95 10.66 -9.93
N LYS A 89 -2.90 10.96 -8.63
CA LYS A 89 -2.87 12.32 -8.12
C LYS A 89 -1.75 12.51 -7.10
N GLN A 90 -0.91 13.52 -7.34
CA GLN A 90 0.09 13.93 -6.37
C GLN A 90 -0.56 14.75 -5.25
N CYS A 91 -0.68 14.19 -4.04
CA CYS A 91 -1.14 14.94 -2.86
C CYS A 91 -0.86 14.19 -1.56
N THR A 92 -0.73 14.96 -0.48
CA THR A 92 -0.75 14.46 0.90
C THR A 92 -2.14 14.66 1.50
N VAL A 93 -2.67 13.66 2.21
CA VAL A 93 -3.93 13.74 2.95
C VAL A 93 -3.71 13.50 4.44
N ASN A 94 -4.74 13.67 5.27
CA ASN A 94 -4.73 13.32 6.69
C ASN A 94 -5.62 12.08 6.96
N TYR A 95 -5.59 11.55 8.18
CA TYR A 95 -6.38 10.37 8.52
C TYR A 95 -7.90 10.60 8.41
N ARG A 96 -8.41 11.83 8.52
CA ARG A 96 -9.85 12.12 8.41
C ARG A 96 -10.35 11.84 7.00
N PHE A 97 -9.56 12.22 5.99
CA PHE A 97 -9.84 11.86 4.60
C PHE A 97 -9.99 10.34 4.40
N LEU A 98 -9.14 9.53 5.06
CA LEU A 98 -9.25 8.06 4.99
C LEU A 98 -10.57 7.57 5.61
N ILE A 99 -11.01 8.18 6.72
CA ILE A 99 -12.29 7.86 7.37
C ILE A 99 -13.45 8.20 6.44
N ASP A 100 -13.42 9.38 5.81
CA ASP A 100 -14.47 9.84 4.91
C ASP A 100 -14.58 8.92 3.68
N HIS A 101 -13.44 8.53 3.09
CA HIS A 101 -13.40 7.58 1.98
C HIS A 101 -13.94 6.20 2.38
N LEU A 102 -13.49 5.65 3.50
CA LEU A 102 -13.97 4.34 4.02
C LEU A 102 -15.47 4.35 4.31
N GLY A 103 -16.02 5.49 4.74
CA GLY A 103 -17.44 5.62 5.05
C GLY A 103 -18.34 5.81 3.83
N THR A 104 -17.76 6.21 2.69
CA THR A 104 -18.52 6.65 1.51
C THR A 104 -18.32 5.74 0.30
N TYR A 105 -17.11 5.26 0.06
CA TYR A 105 -16.71 4.67 -1.22
C TYR A 105 -16.21 3.24 -1.14
N GLY A 106 -15.44 2.89 -0.10
CA GLY A 106 -14.93 1.52 0.05
C GLY A 106 -13.55 1.42 0.67
N ASN A 107 -12.93 0.26 0.49
CA ASN A 107 -11.65 -0.11 1.09
C ASN A 107 -10.47 0.75 0.56
N ILE A 108 -9.35 0.73 1.29
CA ILE A 108 -8.13 1.46 0.90
C ILE A 108 -6.92 0.53 1.01
N ILE A 109 -6.06 0.49 0.00
CA ILE A 109 -4.71 -0.12 0.12
C ILE A 109 -3.74 0.97 0.54
N LEU A 110 -2.93 0.71 1.56
CA LEU A 110 -1.88 1.61 2.03
C LEU A 110 -0.52 0.94 1.94
N LEU A 111 0.48 1.69 1.48
CA LEU A 111 1.87 1.39 1.81
C LEU A 111 2.21 2.02 3.15
N ILE A 112 2.81 1.24 4.04
CA ILE A 112 3.19 1.72 5.36
C ILE A 112 4.58 1.20 5.76
N SER A 113 5.20 1.83 6.74
CA SER A 113 6.39 1.26 7.39
C SER A 113 6.00 0.11 8.31
N ALA A 114 6.46 -1.11 8.01
CA ALA A 114 6.17 -2.31 8.80
C ALA A 114 6.67 -2.21 10.24
N SER A 115 7.75 -1.47 10.48
CA SER A 115 8.32 -1.26 11.82
C SER A 115 7.42 -0.44 12.74
N LEU A 116 6.46 0.30 12.17
CA LEU A 116 5.49 1.10 12.89
C LEU A 116 4.09 0.46 12.92
N LEU A 117 3.90 -0.67 12.22
CA LEU A 117 2.63 -1.39 12.21
C LEU A 117 2.47 -2.25 13.45
N TYR A 118 1.36 -2.07 14.16
CA TYR A 118 0.94 -2.97 15.22
C TYR A 118 -0.57 -3.10 15.26
N CYS A 119 -1.04 -4.09 16.03
CA CYS A 119 -2.46 -4.32 16.25
C CYS A 119 -2.75 -4.47 17.74
N ASP A 120 -3.71 -3.70 18.24
CA ASP A 120 -4.10 -3.70 19.66
C ASP A 120 -4.68 -5.04 20.13
N LEU A 121 -5.25 -5.82 19.23
CA LEU A 121 -5.86 -7.13 19.55
C LEU A 121 -4.91 -8.30 19.35
N CYS A 122 -3.89 -8.15 18.51
CA CYS A 122 -3.03 -9.27 18.16
C CYS A 122 -1.93 -9.45 19.20
N LYS A 123 -1.93 -10.59 19.89
CA LYS A 123 -0.89 -10.99 20.83
C LYS A 123 0.52 -11.15 20.20
N PHE A 124 0.64 -11.11 18.87
CA PHE A 124 1.87 -11.37 18.12
C PHE A 124 2.82 -10.17 17.93
N ASN A 125 2.51 -8.99 18.44
CA ASN A 125 3.39 -7.81 18.31
C ASN A 125 3.83 -7.21 19.66
N LYS A 126 3.68 -7.93 20.79
CA LYS A 126 4.20 -7.49 22.10
C LYS A 126 5.68 -7.82 22.30
N LEU A 127 6.53 -7.56 21.30
CA LEU A 127 7.89 -7.13 21.64
C LEU A 127 7.78 -5.62 21.85
N PRO A 128 7.96 -5.10 23.08
CA PRO A 128 7.75 -3.69 23.36
C PRO A 128 8.59 -2.85 22.41
N CYS A 129 7.97 -1.88 21.74
CA CYS A 129 8.70 -0.79 21.08
C CYS A 129 9.74 -0.14 22.02
N GLU A 130 9.55 -0.24 23.34
CA GLU A 130 10.49 0.23 24.36
C GLU A 130 11.84 -0.50 24.34
N LEU A 131 11.87 -1.82 24.13
CA LEU A 131 13.13 -2.57 24.06
C LEU A 131 13.95 -2.20 22.82
N ARG A 132 13.29 -1.74 21.74
CA ARG A 132 13.94 -1.25 20.51
C ARG A 132 14.48 0.17 20.65
N SER A 133 13.81 1.01 21.45
CA SER A 133 14.26 2.36 21.80
C SER A 133 15.55 2.34 22.63
N CYS A 134 15.72 1.36 23.53
CA CYS A 134 16.92 1.25 24.37
C CYS A 134 18.19 0.79 23.63
N LEU A 135 18.06 0.21 22.42
CA LEU A 135 19.18 -0.38 21.69
C LEU A 135 19.75 0.50 20.57
N SER A 136 19.26 1.73 20.37
CA SER A 136 19.75 2.65 19.32
C SER A 136 19.73 2.06 17.89
N ILE A 137 18.99 0.98 17.65
CA ILE A 137 18.81 0.39 16.31
C ILE A 137 17.61 1.09 15.71
N THR A 138 17.85 2.14 14.92
CA THR A 138 16.81 2.68 14.04
C THR A 138 16.36 1.57 13.11
N PRO A 139 15.10 1.09 13.17
CA PRO A 139 14.66 0.05 12.27
C PRO A 139 14.71 0.61 10.84
N THR A 140 15.46 -0.07 9.97
CA THR A 140 15.48 0.23 8.55
C THR A 140 14.06 0.15 7.99
N TYR A 141 13.71 1.09 7.11
CA TYR A 141 12.40 1.10 6.47
C TYR A 141 12.15 -0.26 5.78
N MET A 142 10.98 -0.83 6.03
CA MET A 142 10.48 -2.01 5.35
C MET A 142 9.04 -1.71 4.93
N GLY A 143 8.84 -1.47 3.64
CA GLY A 143 7.52 -1.22 3.08
C GLY A 143 6.61 -2.43 3.24
N HIS A 144 5.36 -2.21 3.62
CA HIS A 144 4.36 -3.26 3.76
C HIS A 144 2.98 -2.79 3.35
N TYR A 145 2.32 -3.52 2.46
CA TYR A 145 0.97 -3.21 2.03
C TYR A 145 -0.07 -3.81 2.99
N ILE A 146 -1.04 -3.00 3.38
CA ILE A 146 -2.22 -3.41 4.14
C ILE A 146 -3.50 -2.94 3.45
N VAL A 147 -4.63 -3.52 3.85
CA VAL A 147 -5.96 -3.07 3.40
C VAL A 147 -6.70 -2.48 4.59
N LEU A 148 -7.02 -1.19 4.58
CA LEU A 148 -8.02 -0.64 5.48
C LEU A 148 -9.41 -1.06 5.02
N CYS A 149 -10.17 -1.63 5.94
CA CYS A 149 -11.50 -2.16 5.67
C CYS A 149 -12.60 -1.58 6.56
N GLY A 150 -12.28 -0.56 7.36
CA GLY A 150 -13.25 0.13 8.20
C GLY A 150 -12.60 0.98 9.27
N TYR A 151 -13.43 1.55 10.13
CA TYR A 151 -13.00 2.37 11.25
C TYR A 151 -14.03 2.34 12.39
N ASN A 152 -13.58 2.67 13.60
CA ASN A 152 -14.44 2.79 14.77
C ASN A 152 -14.28 4.19 15.37
N LYS A 153 -15.30 5.05 15.22
CA LYS A 153 -15.26 6.44 15.71
C LYS A 153 -15.10 6.53 17.22
N ARG A 154 -15.80 5.66 17.97
CA ARG A 154 -15.78 5.64 19.44
C ARG A 154 -14.40 5.26 19.98
N LEU A 155 -13.76 4.26 19.38
CA LEU A 155 -12.43 3.80 19.78
C LEU A 155 -11.28 4.58 19.12
N GLN A 156 -11.59 5.44 18.15
CA GLN A 156 -10.63 6.16 17.30
C GLN A 156 -9.58 5.25 16.63
N LYS A 157 -10.06 4.15 16.04
CA LYS A 157 -9.21 3.11 15.44
C LYS A 157 -9.60 2.77 14.02
N PHE A 158 -8.61 2.52 13.17
CA PHE A 158 -8.83 1.87 11.88
C PHE A 158 -8.91 0.36 12.06
N MET A 159 -9.74 -0.26 11.23
CA MET A 159 -9.80 -1.70 11.02
C MET A 159 -9.04 -2.02 9.74
N TYR A 160 -8.12 -2.98 9.80
CA TYR A 160 -7.30 -3.33 8.65
C TYR A 160 -7.06 -4.84 8.56
N ARG A 161 -6.80 -5.33 7.35
CA ARG A 161 -6.31 -6.67 7.11
C ARG A 161 -4.84 -6.64 6.72
N ASN A 162 -4.09 -7.58 7.26
CA ASN A 162 -2.66 -7.73 7.02
C ASN A 162 -2.42 -9.00 6.18
N PRO A 163 -1.98 -8.89 4.92
CA PRO A 163 -1.66 -10.05 4.07
C PRO A 163 -0.61 -11.00 4.65
N ALA A 164 0.28 -10.53 5.54
CA ALA A 164 1.28 -11.36 6.21
C ALA A 164 0.72 -12.13 7.43
N CYS A 165 -0.56 -11.97 7.76
CA CYS A 165 -1.23 -12.66 8.85
C CYS A 165 -2.35 -13.57 8.34
N LYS A 166 -2.76 -14.53 9.17
CA LYS A 166 -4.01 -15.28 8.96
C LYS A 166 -5.18 -14.32 8.75
N ASP A 167 -6.20 -14.78 8.02
CA ASP A 167 -7.36 -13.96 7.66
C ASP A 167 -8.14 -13.49 8.89
N LYS A 168 -7.85 -12.26 9.34
CA LYS A 168 -8.47 -11.62 10.50
C LYS A 168 -8.45 -10.11 10.33
N VAL A 169 -9.32 -9.44 11.08
CA VAL A 169 -9.35 -7.98 11.17
C VAL A 169 -8.51 -7.52 12.35
N CYS A 170 -7.57 -6.63 12.07
CA CYS A 170 -6.69 -5.98 13.02
C CYS A 170 -7.15 -4.54 13.31
N TYR A 171 -6.67 -3.96 14.41
CA TYR A 171 -7.05 -2.62 14.89
C TYR A 171 -5.82 -1.80 15.24
N ILE A 172 -5.79 -0.55 14.82
CA ILE A 172 -4.70 0.40 15.11
C ILE A 172 -5.27 1.81 15.34
N PRO A 173 -4.76 2.60 16.29
CA PRO A 173 -5.20 3.99 16.48
C PRO A 173 -5.01 4.85 15.23
N TYR A 174 -5.92 5.82 15.00
CA TYR A 174 -5.87 6.71 13.83
C TYR A 174 -4.51 7.40 13.66
N GLN A 175 -4.00 7.99 14.74
CA GLN A 175 -2.73 8.72 14.74
C GLN A 175 -1.53 7.80 14.50
N ALA A 176 -1.56 6.58 15.06
CA ALA A 176 -0.49 5.61 14.87
C ALA A 176 -0.41 5.14 13.42
N LEU A 177 -1.55 4.89 12.78
CA LEU A 177 -1.59 4.58 11.36
C LEU A 177 -1.12 5.77 10.50
N ASP A 178 -1.59 7.00 10.80
CA ASP A 178 -1.20 8.20 10.04
C ASP A 178 0.33 8.40 10.10
N LYS A 179 0.94 8.16 11.27
CA LYS A 179 2.39 8.16 11.43
C LYS A 179 3.07 7.07 10.61
N ALA A 180 2.55 5.84 10.64
CA ALA A 180 3.15 4.70 9.95
C ALA A 180 3.13 4.84 8.42
N ARG A 181 2.04 5.37 7.85
CA ARG A 181 1.89 5.59 6.40
C ARG A 181 2.61 6.84 5.88
N LYS A 182 3.04 7.74 6.78
CA LYS A 182 3.79 8.96 6.44
C LYS A 182 5.28 8.84 6.70
N ALA A 183 5.74 7.66 7.12
CA ALA A 183 7.15 7.41 7.36
C ALA A 183 7.96 7.51 6.06
N ASN A 184 9.24 7.88 6.18
CA ASN A 184 10.14 7.99 5.03
C ASN A 184 10.16 6.67 4.23
N GLY A 185 10.15 6.78 2.89
CA GLY A 185 10.15 5.64 1.96
C GLY A 185 8.77 5.08 1.62
N THR A 186 7.69 5.52 2.28
CA THR A 186 6.31 5.12 1.91
C THR A 186 5.71 5.95 0.80
N ASP A 187 6.32 7.12 0.50
CA ASP A 187 5.79 8.16 -0.39
C ASP A 187 4.35 8.57 -0.11
N GLU A 188 3.83 8.27 1.09
CA GLU A 188 2.41 8.42 1.45
C GLU A 188 1.46 7.74 0.44
N ASP A 189 1.87 6.61 -0.13
CA ASP A 189 1.14 5.90 -1.17
C ASP A 189 -0.19 5.32 -0.67
N ILE A 190 -1.27 5.71 -1.34
CA ILE A 190 -2.66 5.32 -1.04
C ILE A 190 -3.35 4.91 -2.33
N ILE A 191 -3.90 3.70 -2.38
CA ILE A 191 -4.82 3.29 -3.45
C ILE A 191 -6.24 3.29 -2.86
N LEU A 192 -7.01 4.28 -3.26
CA LEU A 192 -8.43 4.41 -2.96
C LEU A 192 -9.20 3.45 -3.86
N LEU A 193 -9.96 2.53 -3.26
CA LEU A 193 -10.85 1.64 -4.01
C LEU A 193 -12.26 2.18 -3.95
N TYR A 194 -12.99 2.04 -5.05
CA TYR A 194 -14.40 2.36 -5.11
C TYR A 194 -15.16 1.07 -5.29
N ASP A 195 -16.14 0.83 -4.42
CA ASP A 195 -17.04 -0.30 -4.58
C ASP A 195 -17.67 -0.22 -5.97
N LYS A 196 -17.70 -1.36 -6.68
CA LYS A 196 -18.28 -1.42 -8.02
C LYS A 196 -19.71 -0.87 -7.90
N ALA A 197 -20.03 0.16 -8.69
CA ALA A 197 -21.38 0.67 -8.78
C ALA A 197 -22.30 -0.53 -8.99
N THR A 198 -23.28 -0.68 -8.10
CA THR A 198 -24.32 -1.69 -8.25
C THR A 198 -25.18 -1.22 -9.42
N THR A 199 -24.78 -1.57 -10.64
CA THR A 199 -25.62 -1.44 -11.83
C THR A 199 -26.79 -2.39 -11.72
#